data_AF-A0AAN2PHM7-F1
#
_entry.id   AF-A0AAN2PHM7-F1
#
_cell.length_a   1.000
_cell.length_b   1.000
_cell.length_c   1.000
_cell.angle_alpha   90.00
_cell.angle_beta   90.00
_cell.angle_gamma   90.00
#
_symmetry.space_group_name_H-M   'P 1'
#
loop_
_entity.id
_entity.type
_entity.pdbx_description
1 polymer ?
#
loop_
_entity_poly.entity_id
_entity_poly.type
_entity_poly.pdbx_seq_one_letter_code
_entity_poly.pdbx_strand_id
1 'polypeptide(L)' 'MRLEEEFVGKRLQYAELLKRVANQLETDNLLVRGKKIVLPDEDMEYKISHKSDFGANKLAISIEWLDLQS' A
#
# COMPACT_ATOMS: atom_id res chain seq x y z
N MET A 1 3.86 -8.38 14.64
CA MET A 1 5.01 -8.22 13.72
C MET A 1 4.49 -7.39 12.54
N ARG A 2 5.00 -6.18 12.27
CA ARG A 2 4.56 -5.39 11.10
C ARG A 2 5.23 -5.95 9.83
N LEU A 3 4.44 -6.18 8.79
CA LEU A 3 4.92 -6.58 7.46
C LEU A 3 5.00 -5.33 6.59
N GLU A 4 6.19 -4.77 6.47
CA GLU A 4 6.46 -3.57 5.66
C GLU A 4 7.51 -3.92 4.59
N GLU A 5 7.37 -3.31 3.42
CA GLU A 5 8.34 -3.38 2.32
C GLU A 5 8.69 -1.95 1.88
N GLU A 6 9.99 -1.64 1.85
CA GLU A 6 10.47 -0.33 1.41
C GLU A 6 10.78 -0.36 -0.08
N PHE A 7 10.38 0.69 -0.79
CA PHE A 7 10.68 0.86 -2.20
C PHE A 7 11.64 2.04 -2.41
N VAL A 8 12.73 1.80 -3.14
CA VAL A 8 13.66 2.84 -3.61
C VAL A 8 13.70 2.82 -5.13
N GLY A 9 13.25 3.89 -5.77
CA GLY A 9 13.23 3.99 -7.23
C GLY A 9 12.74 5.33 -7.77
N LYS A 10 12.72 5.47 -9.09
CA LYS A 10 12.23 6.65 -9.82
C LYS A 10 10.71 6.62 -9.97
N ARG A 11 10.13 7.78 -10.31
CA ARG A 11 8.68 7.98 -10.54
C ARG A 11 8.01 6.89 -11.40
N LEU A 12 8.62 6.52 -12.53
CA LEU A 12 8.06 5.49 -13.43
C LEU A 12 8.08 4.10 -12.78
N GLN A 13 9.15 3.74 -12.08
CA GLN A 13 9.26 2.45 -11.39
C GLN A 13 8.25 2.37 -10.24
N TYR A 14 8.01 3.48 -9.53
CA TYR A 14 6.96 3.56 -8.52
C TYR A 14 5.56 3.36 -9.12
N ALA A 15 5.27 3.99 -10.26
CA ALA A 15 4.00 3.78 -10.96
C ALA A 15 3.82 2.31 -11.39
N GLU A 16 4.86 1.67 -11.91
CA GLU A 16 4.82 0.24 -12.26
C GLU A 16 4.65 -0.66 -11.02
N LEU A 17 5.24 -0.31 -9.88
CA LEU A 17 4.99 -0.99 -8.62
C LEU A 17 3.51 -0.90 -8.23
N LEU A 18 2.92 0.30 -8.26
CA LEU A 18 1.51 0.49 -7.92
C LEU A 18 0.57 -0.30 -8.83
N LYS A 19 0.85 -0.33 -10.15
CA LYS A 19 0.08 -1.16 -11.11
C LYS A 19 0.17 -2.64 -10.76
N ARG A 20 1.36 -3.13 -10.40
CA ARG A 20 1.55 -4.53 -10.01
C ARG A 20 0.78 -4.85 -8.73
N VAL A 21 0.83 -3.97 -7.74
CA VAL A 21 0.07 -4.12 -6.48
C VAL A 21 -1.44 -4.13 -6.78
N ALA A 22 -1.94 -3.21 -7.61
CA ALA A 22 -3.34 -3.17 -8.01
C ALA A 22 -3.78 -4.50 -8.66
N ASN A 23 -3.02 -5.02 -9.62
CA ASN A 23 -3.32 -6.31 -10.25
C ASN A 23 -3.30 -7.48 -9.24
N GLN A 24 -2.41 -7.45 -8.26
CA GLN A 24 -2.36 -8.47 -7.20
C GLN A 24 -3.56 -8.39 -6.26
N LEU A 25 -4.06 -7.19 -5.96
CA LEU A 25 -5.28 -6.98 -5.20
C LEU A 25 -6.50 -7.52 -5.95
N GLU A 26 -6.63 -7.18 -7.24
CA GLU A 26 -7.73 -7.63 -8.10
C GLU A 26 -7.81 -9.15 -8.24
N THR A 27 -6.68 -9.85 -8.10
CA THR A 27 -6.58 -11.31 -8.26
C THR A 27 -6.51 -12.08 -6.94
N ASP A 28 -6.73 -11.41 -5.79
CA ASP A 28 -6.56 -11.97 -4.45
C ASP A 28 -5.21 -12.71 -4.28
N ASN A 29 -4.12 -12.11 -4.75
CA ASN A 29 -2.78 -12.69 -4.69
C ASN A 29 -1.73 -11.68 -4.23
N LEU A 30 -2.11 -10.78 -3.34
CA LEU A 30 -1.19 -9.82 -2.72
C LEU A 30 -0.11 -10.57 -1.94
N LEU A 31 1.15 -10.35 -2.32
CA LEU A 31 2.31 -10.91 -1.64
C LEU A 31 3.15 -9.77 -1.06
N VAL A 32 3.39 -9.78 0.25
CA VAL A 32 4.32 -8.88 0.92
C VAL A 32 5.46 -9.71 1.50
N ARG A 33 6.71 -9.44 1.06
CA ARG A 33 7.89 -10.23 1.45
C ARG A 33 7.69 -11.76 1.29
N GLY A 34 7.02 -12.16 0.20
CA GLY A 34 6.74 -13.57 -0.11
C GLY A 34 5.62 -14.21 0.70
N LYS A 35 4.96 -13.47 1.59
CA LYS A 35 3.79 -13.95 2.34
C LYS A 35 2.51 -13.45 1.67
N LYS A 36 1.57 -14.36 1.40
CA LYS A 36 0.22 -13.98 0.94
C LYS A 36 -0.50 -13.23 2.05
N ILE A 37 -1.04 -12.07 1.71
CA ILE A 37 -1.90 -11.27 2.57
C ILE A 37 -3.34 -11.54 2.14
N VAL A 38 -4.19 -11.89 3.10
CA VAL A 38 -5.64 -11.99 2.90
C VAL A 38 -6.24 -10.67 3.36
N LEU A 39 -7.03 -10.05 2.49
CA LEU A 39 -7.70 -8.80 2.80
C LEU A 39 -9.16 -9.08 3.17
N PRO A 40 -9.74 -8.35 4.14
CA PRO A 40 -11.15 -8.49 4.46
C PRO A 40 -12.03 -7.94 3.34
N ASP A 41 -13.27 -8.42 3.26
CA ASP A 41 -14.29 -7.92 2.33
C ASP A 41 -15.11 -6.83 3.05
N GLU A 42 -14.43 -5.73 3.38
CA GLU A 42 -14.94 -4.62 4.18
C GLU A 42 -14.67 -3.28 3.49
N ASP A 43 -15.40 -2.24 3.89
CA ASP A 43 -15.14 -0.89 3.41
C ASP A 43 -13.76 -0.40 3.88
N MET A 44 -13.13 0.43 3.06
CA MET A 44 -11.80 0.99 3.33
C MET A 44 -11.85 2.51 3.43
N GLU A 45 -11.10 3.05 4.38
CA GLU A 45 -10.63 4.44 4.34
C GLU A 45 -9.18 4.48 3.83
N TYR A 46 -8.86 5.51 3.04
CA TYR A 46 -7.48 5.75 2.60
C TYR A 46 -7.07 7.21 2.80
N LYS A 47 -5.78 7.38 3.11
CA LYS A 47 -5.15 8.70 3.27
C LYS A 47 -3.86 8.76 2.47
N ILE A 48 -3.78 9.75 1.60
CA ILE A 48 -2.55 10.10 0.88
C ILE A 48 -1.95 11.33 1.56
N SER A 49 -0.70 11.21 1.99
CA SER A 49 0.05 12.31 2.60
C SER A 49 1.37 12.50 1.89
N HIS A 50 1.70 13.76 1.60
CA HIS A 50 3.00 14.15 1.08
C HIS A 50 3.66 15.07 2.10
N LYS A 51 4.90 14.76 2.47
CA LYS A 51 5.75 15.62 3.29
C LYS A 51 6.93 16.05 2.43
N SER A 52 7.16 17.36 2.39
CA SER A 52 8.28 17.98 1.69
C SER A 52 9.07 18.83 2.68
N ASP A 53 9.75 18.16 3.61
CA ASP A 53 10.71 18.82 4.50
C ASP A 53 12.13 18.60 3.94
N PHE A 54 13.08 19.44 4.35
CA PHE A 54 14.46 19.32 3.88
C PHE A 54 15.03 17.93 4.20
N GLY A 55 15.37 17.16 3.16
CA GLY A 55 15.86 15.78 3.28
C GLY A 55 14.76 14.70 3.37
N ALA A 56 13.48 15.07 3.40
CA ALA A 56 12.35 14.15 3.47
C ALA A 56 11.30 14.51 2.41
N ASN A 57 11.54 14.07 1.17
CA ASN A 57 10.50 14.04 0.14
C ASN A 57 9.80 12.68 0.22
N LYS A 58 8.76 12.58 1.06
CA LYS A 58 8.08 11.32 1.35
C LYS A 58 6.62 11.38 0.94
N LEU A 59 6.21 10.45 0.07
CA LEU A 59 4.81 10.16 -0.20
C LEU A 59 4.42 8.92 0.61
N ALA A 60 3.33 9.00 1.37
CA ALA A 60 2.78 7.87 2.11
C ALA A 60 1.30 7.69 1.76
N ILE A 61 0.93 6.45 1.43
CA ILE A 61 -0.45 6.01 1.21
C ILE A 61 -0.77 5.06 2.36
N SER A 62 -1.75 5.41 3.18
CA SER A 62 -2.25 4.59 4.28
C SER A 62 -3.65 4.11 3.92
N ILE A 63 -3.92 2.83 4.12
CA ILE A 63 -5.23 2.21 3.88
C ILE A 63 -5.59 1.49 5.18
N GLU A 64 -6.80 1.73 5.66
CA GLU A 64 -7.34 1.15 6.87
C GLU A 64 -8.73 0.56 6.56
N TRP A 65 -8.97 -0.65 7.06
CA TRP A 65 -10.25 -1.33 6.92
C TRP A 65 -11.17 -0.86 8.04
N LEU A 66 -12.40 -0.55 7.69
CA LEU A 66 -13.39 -0.06 8.64
C LEU A 66 -14.10 -1.26 9.26
N ASP A 67 -13.86 -1.48 10.57
CA ASP A 67 -14.68 -2.42 11.33
C ASP A 67 -16.14 -2.00 11.19
N LEU A 68 -17.00 -2.90 10.71
CA LEU A 68 -18.45 -2.76 10.83
C LEU A 68 -18.78 -2.80 12.32
N GLN A 69 -18.78 -1.64 12.98
CA GLN A 69 -19.33 -1.55 14.34
C GLN A 69 -20.84 -1.83 14.27
N SER A 70 -21.20 -3.08 14.52
CA SER A 70 -22.55 -3.55 14.81
C SER A 70 -23.04 -3.06 16.17
#